data_AF-A0A8T3U775-F1
#
_entry.id   AF-A0A8T3U775-F1
#
_cell.length_a   1.000
_cell.length_b   1.000
_cell.length_c   1.000
_cell.angle_alpha   90.00
_cell.angle_beta   90.00
_cell.angle_gamma   90.00
#
_symmetry.space_group_name_H-M   'P 1'
#
loop_
_entity.id
_entity.type
_entity.pdbx_description
1 polymer ?
#
loop_
_entity_poly.entity_id
_entity_poly.type
_entity_poly.pdbx_seq_one_letter_code
_entity_poly.pdbx_strand_id
1 'polypeptide(L)'
;DQTQPFSAYDVINTYSEKELSDIIYKYGEERYSRQIARNIVNYRKNEPIKTTKQLVEIIAKSKPAGKDGHPAKRTFQAIRIEVNNEIEPLEKTILESIKCLKDNGRLCVITFHSLEDRAVKDAFKKAEGECTCPKDIPICICNPICYGKSLTKKPIIATDNELKINSRSKSAKLRIFERKEV
;
A
#
# COMPACT_ATOMS: atom_id res chain seq x y z
N ASP A 1 4.49 14.48 -7.97
CA ASP A 1 4.48 15.23 -9.24
C ASP A 1 3.61 16.47 -9.02
N GLN A 2 4.10 17.69 -9.27
CA GLN A 2 3.32 18.92 -9.01
C GLN A 2 2.31 19.25 -10.11
N THR A 3 2.30 18.46 -11.19
CA THR A 3 1.44 18.67 -12.36
C THR A 3 0.09 17.94 -12.25
N GLN A 4 -0.11 17.10 -11.23
CA GLN A 4 -1.36 16.39 -11.05
C GLN A 4 -2.47 17.33 -10.56
N PRO A 5 -3.64 17.33 -11.21
CA PRO A 5 -4.77 18.18 -10.82
C PRO A 5 -5.43 17.72 -9.50
N PHE A 6 -5.17 16.49 -9.09
CA PHE A 6 -5.69 15.90 -7.86
C PHE A 6 -4.66 15.99 -6.74
N SER A 7 -5.09 16.51 -5.59
CA SER A 7 -4.20 16.82 -4.48
C SER A 7 -4.73 16.30 -3.14
N ALA A 8 -3.88 16.37 -2.11
CA ALA A 8 -4.28 16.08 -0.74
C ALA A 8 -5.43 16.98 -0.26
N TYR A 9 -5.49 18.22 -0.76
CA TYR A 9 -6.58 19.14 -0.46
C TYR A 9 -7.92 18.58 -0.97
N ASP A 10 -7.94 18.01 -2.17
CA ASP A 10 -9.14 17.45 -2.78
C ASP A 10 -9.60 16.22 -2.01
N VAL A 11 -8.70 15.29 -1.70
CA VAL A 11 -9.00 14.12 -0.85
C VAL A 11 -9.67 14.56 0.45
N ILE A 12 -9.05 15.51 1.17
CA ILE A 12 -9.52 15.92 2.50
C ILE A 12 -10.85 16.69 2.43
N ASN A 13 -11.05 17.52 1.41
CA ASN A 13 -12.20 18.44 1.37
C ASN A 13 -13.39 17.92 0.55
N THR A 14 -13.20 16.93 -0.34
CA THR A 14 -14.28 16.47 -1.24
C THR A 14 -14.79 15.07 -0.93
N TYR A 15 -13.94 14.13 -0.49
CA TYR A 15 -14.34 12.74 -0.23
C TYR A 15 -15.40 12.65 0.85
N SER A 16 -16.37 11.76 0.71
CA SER A 16 -17.34 11.45 1.76
C SER A 16 -16.66 10.92 3.04
N GLU A 17 -17.38 10.94 4.16
CA GLU A 17 -16.88 10.37 5.42
C GLU A 17 -16.47 8.90 5.26
N LYS A 18 -17.27 8.13 4.49
CA LYS A 18 -17.00 6.72 4.23
C LYS A 18 -15.70 6.55 3.44
N GLU A 19 -15.58 7.24 2.30
CA GLU A 19 -14.37 7.19 1.46
C GLU A 19 -13.12 7.58 2.25
N LEU A 20 -13.17 8.67 3.02
CA LEU A 20 -12.07 9.08 3.90
C LEU A 20 -11.73 7.99 4.92
N SER A 21 -12.73 7.41 5.57
CA SER A 21 -12.50 6.36 6.56
C SER A 21 -11.88 5.11 5.93
N ASP A 22 -12.30 4.75 4.71
CA ASP A 22 -11.83 3.59 3.98
C ASP A 22 -10.38 3.77 3.55
N ILE A 23 -10.00 4.92 2.99
CA ILE A 23 -8.59 5.18 2.61
C ILE A 23 -7.68 5.25 3.84
N ILE A 24 -8.12 5.88 4.94
CA ILE A 24 -7.30 6.03 6.15
C ILE A 24 -7.10 4.65 6.80
N TYR A 25 -8.13 3.81 6.77
CA TYR A 25 -8.02 2.44 7.25
C TYR A 25 -7.12 1.59 6.36
N LYS A 26 -7.41 1.56 5.06
CA LYS A 26 -6.73 0.71 4.07
C LYS A 26 -5.27 1.09 3.92
N TYR A 27 -4.97 2.38 3.72
CA TYR A 27 -3.62 2.84 3.40
C TYR A 27 -2.81 3.32 4.61
N GLY A 28 -3.48 3.72 5.69
CA GLY A 28 -2.83 4.17 6.91
C GLY A 28 -2.68 3.09 7.99
N GLU A 29 -3.41 1.98 7.86
CA GLU A 29 -3.55 0.97 8.93
C GLU A 29 -3.93 1.63 10.28
N GLU A 30 -4.77 2.66 10.23
CA GLU A 30 -5.18 3.48 11.38
C GLU A 30 -6.53 3.00 11.93
N ARG A 31 -6.53 2.59 13.20
CA ARG A 31 -7.71 2.01 13.87
C ARG A 31 -8.78 3.06 14.14
N TYR A 32 -8.37 4.32 14.32
CA TYR A 32 -9.27 5.45 14.53
C TYR A 32 -9.77 6.07 13.21
N SER A 33 -9.66 5.36 12.08
CA SER A 33 -9.99 5.87 10.74
C SER A 33 -11.37 6.52 10.66
N ARG A 34 -12.41 5.86 11.20
CA ARG A 34 -13.79 6.37 11.23
C ARG A 34 -13.91 7.66 12.04
N GLN A 35 -13.29 7.71 13.22
CA GLN A 35 -13.35 8.90 14.09
C GLN A 35 -12.60 10.09 13.45
N ILE A 36 -11.45 9.83 12.84
CA ILE A 36 -10.66 10.84 12.12
C ILE A 36 -11.47 11.38 10.93
N ALA A 37 -12.02 10.50 10.09
CA ALA A 37 -12.83 10.89 8.94
C ALA A 37 -14.04 11.74 9.35
N ARG A 38 -14.78 11.31 10.38
CA ARG A 38 -15.91 12.05 10.93
C ARG A 38 -15.52 13.45 11.38
N ASN A 39 -14.41 13.58 12.09
CA ASN A 39 -13.93 14.87 12.59
C ASN A 39 -13.43 15.79 11.45
N ILE A 40 -12.78 15.24 10.42
CA ILE A 40 -12.41 15.97 9.20
C ILE A 40 -13.67 16.51 8.51
N VAL A 41 -14.66 15.65 8.26
CA VAL A 41 -15.90 16.03 7.58
C VAL A 41 -16.68 17.06 8.40
N ASN A 42 -16.73 16.91 9.73
CA ASN A 42 -17.38 17.88 10.60
C ASN A 42 -16.66 19.23 10.63
N TYR A 43 -15.33 19.25 10.65
CA TYR A 43 -14.55 20.49 10.60
C TYR A 43 -14.84 21.25 9.31
N ARG A 44 -14.78 20.56 8.15
CA ARG A 44 -14.93 21.19 6.84
C ARG A 44 -16.34 21.67 6.51
N LYS A 45 -17.36 21.30 7.30
CA LYS A 45 -18.71 21.89 7.21
C LYS A 45 -18.70 23.39 7.49
N ASN A 46 -17.77 23.85 8.32
CA ASN A 46 -17.64 25.26 8.68
C ASN A 46 -16.62 25.97 7.79
N GLU A 47 -15.43 25.39 7.62
CA GLU A 47 -14.37 25.96 6.78
C GLU A 47 -13.48 24.89 6.12
N PRO A 48 -13.04 25.07 4.86
CA PRO A 48 -12.12 24.13 4.22
C PRO A 48 -10.79 24.00 4.97
N ILE A 49 -10.23 22.79 5.00
CA ILE A 49 -8.93 22.51 5.61
C ILE A 49 -7.84 22.86 4.60
N LYS A 50 -7.05 23.89 4.88
CA LYS A 50 -6.08 24.47 3.93
C LYS A 50 -4.63 24.11 4.27
N THR A 51 -4.34 23.77 5.52
CA THR A 51 -2.97 23.55 5.98
C THR A 51 -2.79 22.19 6.65
N THR A 52 -1.56 21.69 6.58
CA THR A 52 -1.18 20.45 7.26
C THR A 52 -1.31 20.56 8.77
N LYS A 53 -1.05 21.73 9.37
CA LYS A 53 -1.22 21.98 10.81
C LYS A 53 -2.68 21.80 11.25
N GLN A 54 -3.63 22.39 10.53
CA GLN A 54 -5.07 22.19 10.81
C GLN A 54 -5.43 20.70 10.79
N LEU A 55 -4.98 19.97 9.77
CA LEU A 55 -5.23 18.53 9.69
C LEU A 55 -4.62 17.76 10.86
N VAL A 56 -3.40 18.09 11.27
CA VAL A 56 -2.74 17.46 12.41
C VAL A 56 -3.53 17.68 13.70
N GLU A 57 -4.02 18.89 13.95
CA GLU A 57 -4.82 19.20 15.14
C GLU A 57 -6.14 18.42 15.18
N ILE A 58 -6.82 18.30 14.03
CA ILE A 58 -8.06 17.50 13.91
C ILE A 58 -7.76 16.03 14.22
N ILE A 59 -6.68 15.47 13.65
CA ILE A 59 -6.29 14.07 13.89
C ILE A 59 -5.90 13.85 15.35
N ALA A 60 -5.16 14.77 15.95
CA ALA A 60 -4.75 14.69 17.36
C ALA A 60 -5.95 14.69 18.31
N LYS A 61 -7.01 15.45 18.00
CA LYS A 61 -8.28 15.43 18.77
C LYS A 61 -9.11 14.16 18.53
N SER A 62 -8.80 13.39 17.48
CA SER A 62 -9.59 12.22 17.08
C SER A 62 -9.14 10.90 17.73
N LYS A 63 -7.99 10.89 18.42
CA LYS A 63 -7.46 9.69 19.07
C LYS A 63 -6.67 10.03 20.34
N PRO A 64 -6.53 9.07 21.28
CA PRO A 64 -5.68 9.26 22.45
C PRO A 64 -4.23 9.54 22.05
N ALA A 65 -3.51 10.31 22.88
CA ALA A 65 -2.07 10.50 22.71
C ALA A 65 -1.37 9.13 22.76
N GLY A 66 -0.82 8.71 21.62
CA GLY A 66 -0.11 7.44 21.50
C GLY A 66 1.32 7.56 22.02
N LYS A 67 1.88 6.43 22.46
CA LYS A 67 3.32 6.32 22.79
C LYS A 67 4.22 6.28 21.54
N ASP A 68 3.66 5.96 20.38
CA ASP A 68 4.41 5.72 19.14
C ASP A 68 4.29 6.87 18.13
N GLY A 69 5.20 7.84 18.24
CA GLY A 69 5.47 8.84 17.20
C GLY A 69 4.35 9.85 16.93
N HIS A 70 4.48 10.58 15.82
CA HIS A 70 3.58 11.69 15.49
C HIS A 70 2.16 11.17 15.18
N PRO A 71 1.10 11.73 15.81
CA PRO A 71 -0.27 11.20 15.73
C PRO A 71 -0.81 11.17 14.30
N ALA A 72 -0.41 12.11 13.45
CA ALA A 72 -0.90 12.20 12.09
C ALA A 72 -0.15 11.32 11.06
N LYS A 73 0.95 10.65 11.45
CA LYS A 73 1.86 9.97 10.50
C LYS A 73 1.13 8.99 9.57
N ARG A 74 0.25 8.14 10.13
CA ARG A 74 -0.52 7.13 9.40
C ARG A 74 -1.53 7.74 8.43
N THR A 75 -2.25 8.77 8.87
CA THR A 75 -3.21 9.49 8.03
C THR A 75 -2.52 10.21 6.86
N PHE A 76 -1.39 10.87 7.12
CA PHE A 76 -0.61 11.52 6.06
C PHE A 76 -0.05 10.50 5.06
N GLN A 77 0.39 9.34 5.54
CA GLN A 77 0.79 8.23 4.65
C GLN A 77 -0.38 7.77 3.78
N ALA A 78 -1.57 7.58 4.36
CA ALA A 78 -2.75 7.17 3.63
C ALA A 78 -3.12 8.15 2.51
N ILE A 79 -3.15 9.44 2.85
CA ILE A 79 -3.47 10.51 1.88
C ILE A 79 -2.41 10.58 0.79
N ARG A 80 -1.12 10.45 1.13
CA ARG A 80 -0.04 10.43 0.14
C ARG A 80 -0.19 9.27 -0.85
N ILE A 81 -0.50 8.08 -0.33
CA ILE A 81 -0.72 6.89 -1.16
C ILE A 81 -1.91 7.09 -2.10
N GLU A 82 -3.01 7.66 -1.59
CA GLU A 82 -4.22 7.94 -2.38
C GLU A 82 -3.97 8.95 -3.49
N VAL A 83 -3.34 10.08 -3.17
CA VAL A 83 -3.09 11.17 -4.13
C VAL A 83 -2.19 10.70 -5.27
N ASN A 84 -1.12 9.99 -4.95
CA ASN A 84 -0.14 9.56 -5.94
C ASN A 84 -0.54 8.22 -6.61
N ASN A 85 -1.65 7.59 -6.20
CA ASN A 85 -2.02 6.22 -6.52
C ASN A 85 -0.81 5.27 -6.46
N GLU A 86 -0.07 5.20 -5.35
CA GLU A 86 1.26 4.55 -5.34
C GLU A 86 1.21 3.02 -5.48
N ILE A 87 0.08 2.39 -5.16
CA ILE A 87 -0.01 0.93 -5.00
C ILE A 87 -0.38 0.21 -6.31
N GLU A 88 -1.33 0.74 -7.07
CA GLU A 88 -1.81 0.10 -8.30
C GLU A 88 -0.75 0.06 -9.43
N PRO A 89 -0.01 1.15 -9.69
CA PRO A 89 1.11 1.14 -10.64
C PRO A 89 2.21 0.18 -10.23
N LEU A 90 2.46 0.01 -8.93
CA LEU A 90 3.48 -0.94 -8.44
C LEU A 90 3.12 -2.37 -8.85
N GLU A 91 1.87 -2.79 -8.61
CA GLU A 91 1.41 -4.14 -8.96
C GLU A 91 1.53 -4.39 -10.46
N LYS A 92 1.06 -3.45 -11.28
CA LYS A 92 1.15 -3.53 -12.74
C LYS A 92 2.59 -3.59 -13.22
N THR A 93 3.46 -2.71 -12.70
CA THR A 93 4.88 -2.65 -13.05
C THR A 93 5.58 -3.96 -12.75
N ILE A 94 5.27 -4.61 -11.63
CA ILE A 94 5.84 -5.90 -11.26
C ILE A 94 5.43 -6.98 -12.27
N LEU A 95 4.13 -7.06 -12.60
CA LEU A 95 3.62 -8.03 -13.58
C LEU A 95 4.25 -7.84 -14.96
N GLU A 96 4.35 -6.59 -15.42
CA GLU A 96 5.01 -6.27 -16.70
C GLU A 96 6.51 -6.59 -16.65
N SER A 97 7.18 -6.29 -15.54
CA SER A 97 8.60 -6.62 -15.35
C SER A 97 8.85 -8.13 -15.42
N ILE A 98 7.97 -8.94 -14.80
CA ILE A 98 8.05 -10.41 -14.86
C ILE A 98 7.93 -10.90 -16.31
N LYS A 99 7.02 -10.33 -17.10
CA LYS A 99 6.84 -10.70 -18.51
C LYS A 99 8.06 -10.39 -19.39
N CYS A 100 8.83 -9.37 -19.03
CA CYS A 100 10.05 -8.97 -19.74
C CYS A 100 11.28 -9.84 -19.40
N LEU A 101 11.21 -10.66 -18.36
CA LEU A 101 12.33 -11.53 -17.97
C LEU A 101 12.49 -12.68 -18.97
N LYS A 102 13.75 -12.98 -19.29
CA LYS A 102 14.14 -14.25 -19.94
C LYS A 102 13.90 -15.42 -19.00
N ASP A 103 13.89 -16.64 -19.54
CA ASP A 103 13.84 -17.86 -18.74
C ASP A 103 14.95 -17.86 -17.66
N ASN A 104 14.60 -18.29 -16.45
CA ASN A 104 15.42 -18.21 -15.23
C ASN A 104 15.82 -16.79 -14.77
N GLY A 105 15.31 -15.74 -15.41
CA GLY A 105 15.47 -14.36 -14.96
C GLY A 105 14.80 -14.13 -13.61
N ARG A 106 15.36 -13.22 -12.80
CA ARG A 106 14.86 -12.94 -11.44
C ARG A 106 14.48 -11.48 -11.25
N LEU A 107 13.32 -11.26 -10.65
CA LEU A 107 12.86 -9.96 -10.17
C LEU A 107 13.00 -9.90 -8.65
N CYS A 108 13.84 -8.99 -8.17
CA CYS A 108 14.02 -8.70 -6.75
C CYS A 108 13.33 -7.38 -6.41
N VAL A 109 12.38 -7.40 -5.47
CA VAL A 109 11.66 -6.20 -5.03
C VAL A 109 11.89 -5.98 -3.55
N ILE A 110 12.35 -4.78 -3.20
CA ILE A 110 12.52 -4.33 -1.81
C ILE A 110 11.40 -3.34 -1.49
N THR A 111 10.67 -3.62 -0.42
CA THR A 111 9.55 -2.80 0.07
C THR A 111 9.83 -2.30 1.47
N PHE A 112 9.30 -1.14 1.83
CA PHE A 112 9.52 -0.54 3.15
C PHE A 112 8.24 -0.47 3.98
N HIS A 113 7.09 -0.77 3.39
CA HIS A 113 5.83 -0.79 4.11
C HIS A 113 4.97 -2.01 3.79
N SER A 114 4.02 -2.30 4.70
CA SER A 114 3.12 -3.45 4.64
C SER A 114 2.30 -3.52 3.36
N LEU A 115 1.82 -2.37 2.87
CA LEU A 115 0.98 -2.30 1.67
C LEU A 115 1.73 -2.59 0.36
N GLU A 116 2.96 -2.07 0.22
CA GLU A 116 3.87 -2.39 -0.87
C GLU A 116 4.17 -3.89 -0.84
N ASP A 117 4.58 -4.42 0.32
CA ASP A 117 4.87 -5.85 0.50
C ASP A 117 3.67 -6.74 0.14
N ARG A 118 2.45 -6.28 0.45
CA ARG A 118 1.20 -6.94 0.07
C ARG A 118 0.98 -6.89 -1.44
N ALA A 119 1.13 -5.73 -2.07
CA ALA A 119 1.01 -5.58 -3.52
C ALA A 119 2.01 -6.44 -4.28
N VAL A 120 3.28 -6.51 -3.83
CA VAL A 120 4.30 -7.40 -4.41
C VAL A 120 3.88 -8.86 -4.27
N LYS A 121 3.43 -9.26 -3.08
CA LYS A 121 2.99 -10.63 -2.81
C LYS A 121 1.80 -11.02 -3.69
N ASP A 122 0.83 -10.12 -3.85
CA ASP A 122 -0.36 -10.37 -4.65
C ASP A 122 -0.04 -10.39 -6.15
N ALA A 123 0.86 -9.52 -6.63
CA ALA A 123 1.40 -9.58 -7.99
C ALA A 123 2.11 -10.91 -8.27
N PHE A 124 2.96 -11.38 -7.34
CA PHE A 124 3.67 -12.65 -7.50
C PHE A 124 2.70 -13.84 -7.54
N LYS A 125 1.68 -13.85 -6.70
CA LYS A 125 0.63 -14.89 -6.74
C LYS A 125 -0.15 -14.89 -8.05
N LYS A 126 -0.52 -13.72 -8.56
CA LYS A 126 -1.16 -13.59 -9.88
C LYS A 126 -0.23 -14.13 -10.97
N ALA A 127 1.06 -13.83 -10.89
CA ALA A 127 2.06 -14.34 -11.83
C ALA A 127 2.31 -15.85 -11.70
N GLU A 128 2.08 -16.46 -10.54
CA GLU A 128 2.12 -17.93 -10.35
C GLU A 128 0.93 -18.66 -10.99
N GLY A 129 -0.09 -17.94 -11.47
CA GLY A 129 -1.25 -18.52 -12.13
C GLY A 129 -2.33 -19.01 -11.16
N GLU A 130 -2.76 -18.18 -10.22
CA GLU A 130 -3.88 -18.51 -9.32
C GLU A 130 -5.21 -18.61 -10.09
N CYS A 131 -5.86 -19.77 -9.98
CA CYS A 131 -7.19 -19.99 -10.57
C CYS A 131 -8.23 -19.10 -9.88
N THR A 132 -9.00 -18.36 -10.68
CA THR A 132 -10.06 -17.45 -10.20
C THR A 132 -11.45 -18.03 -10.38
N CYS A 133 -11.59 -19.27 -10.86
CA CYS A 133 -12.89 -19.93 -11.00
C CYS A 133 -13.57 -20.11 -9.63
N PRO A 134 -14.90 -19.91 -9.53
CA PRO A 134 -15.67 -20.29 -8.35
C PRO A 134 -15.45 -21.76 -7.99
N LYS A 135 -15.39 -22.06 -6.69
CA LYS A 135 -15.12 -23.42 -6.18
C LYS A 135 -16.18 -24.43 -6.60
N ASP A 136 -17.37 -23.95 -6.94
CA ASP A 136 -18.50 -24.78 -7.35
C ASP A 136 -18.38 -25.26 -8.81
N ILE A 137 -17.41 -24.74 -9.57
CA ILE A 137 -17.12 -25.20 -10.92
C ILE A 137 -16.09 -26.34 -10.87
N PRO A 138 -16.44 -27.55 -11.35
CA PRO A 138 -15.57 -28.72 -11.25
C PRO A 138 -14.38 -28.70 -12.22
N ILE A 139 -14.37 -27.79 -13.20
CA ILE A 139 -13.34 -27.69 -14.25
C ILE A 139 -12.85 -26.25 -14.34
N CYS A 140 -11.53 -26.06 -14.41
CA CYS A 140 -10.94 -24.75 -14.62
C CYS A 140 -11.24 -24.25 -16.05
N ILE A 141 -11.89 -23.10 -16.15
CA ILE A 141 -12.14 -22.39 -17.42
C ILE A 141 -11.37 -21.08 -17.54
N CYS A 142 -10.74 -20.60 -16.46
CA CYS A 142 -10.00 -19.34 -16.46
C CYS A 142 -8.59 -19.46 -17.04
N ASN A 143 -8.11 -20.68 -17.27
CA ASN A 143 -6.83 -21.04 -17.88
C ASN A 143 -5.67 -20.07 -17.51
N PRO A 144 -5.31 -19.97 -16.22
CA PRO A 144 -4.39 -18.95 -15.76
C PRO A 144 -2.98 -19.20 -16.32
N ILE A 145 -2.37 -18.14 -16.85
CA ILE A 145 -1.00 -18.21 -17.36
C ILE A 145 -0.03 -18.14 -16.17
N CYS A 146 0.77 -19.20 -15.99
CA CYS A 146 1.83 -19.24 -15.01
C CYS A 146 3.12 -18.67 -15.62
N TYR A 147 3.65 -17.61 -15.03
CA TYR A 147 4.89 -16.98 -15.48
C TYR A 147 6.14 -17.50 -14.74
N GLY A 148 5.98 -18.31 -13.70
CA GLY A 148 7.09 -18.78 -12.89
C GLY A 148 6.69 -18.93 -11.44
N LYS A 149 7.65 -18.72 -10.53
CA LYS A 149 7.43 -18.92 -9.09
C LYS A 149 8.16 -17.92 -8.21
N SER A 150 7.56 -17.63 -7.06
CA SER A 150 8.22 -16.95 -5.95
C SER A 150 9.24 -17.88 -5.30
N LEU A 151 10.48 -17.40 -5.16
CA LEU A 151 11.54 -18.13 -4.44
C LEU A 151 11.44 -17.95 -2.92
N THR A 152 10.76 -16.90 -2.47
CA THR A 152 10.69 -16.51 -1.06
C THR A 152 9.25 -16.60 -0.55
N LYS A 153 8.92 -17.64 0.22
CA LYS A 153 7.59 -17.76 0.89
C LYS A 153 7.37 -16.65 1.93
N LYS A 154 8.41 -16.37 2.73
CA LYS A 154 8.48 -15.24 3.67
C LYS A 154 9.45 -14.20 3.12
N PRO A 155 9.19 -12.88 3.32
CA PRO A 155 10.12 -11.86 2.89
C PRO A 155 11.45 -12.00 3.63
N ILE A 156 12.55 -11.71 2.94
CA ILE A 156 13.88 -11.62 3.54
C ILE A 156 13.98 -10.25 4.22
N ILE A 157 14.40 -10.24 5.47
CA ILE A 157 14.52 -9.03 6.30
C ILE A 157 15.98 -8.72 6.60
N ALA A 158 16.25 -7.47 6.95
CA ALA A 158 17.57 -7.02 7.35
C ALA A 158 18.08 -7.79 8.58
N THR A 159 19.39 -8.03 8.61
CA THR A 159 20.05 -8.71 9.74
C THR A 159 20.33 -7.74 10.90
N ASP A 160 20.55 -8.25 12.11
CA ASP A 160 20.86 -7.40 13.27
C ASP A 160 22.11 -6.54 13.07
N ASN A 161 23.10 -7.04 12.32
CA ASN A 161 24.29 -6.27 11.99
C ASN A 161 23.98 -5.11 11.02
N GLU A 162 23.14 -5.35 10.02
CA GLU A 162 22.68 -4.30 9.11
C GLU A 162 21.89 -3.22 9.85
N LEU A 163 21.02 -3.62 10.79
CA LEU A 163 20.20 -2.68 11.57
C LEU A 163 21.03 -1.75 12.46
N LYS A 164 22.22 -2.19 12.92
CA LYS A 164 23.15 -1.35 13.68
C LYS A 164 23.78 -0.25 12.82
N ILE A 165 24.01 -0.53 11.54
CA ILE A 165 24.69 0.37 10.61
C ILE A 165 23.67 1.25 9.85
N ASN A 166 22.49 0.71 9.57
CA ASN A 166 21.43 1.38 8.81
C ASN A 166 20.05 1.16 9.44
N SER A 167 19.63 2.14 10.25
CA SER A 167 18.30 2.12 10.88
C SER A 167 17.15 2.18 9.87
N ARG A 168 17.36 2.66 8.64
CA ARG A 168 16.33 2.70 7.58
C ARG A 168 16.00 1.31 7.05
N SER A 169 16.90 0.33 7.19
CA SER A 169 16.64 -1.06 6.79
C SER A 169 15.64 -1.79 7.71
N LYS A 170 15.28 -1.20 8.86
CA LYS A 170 14.36 -1.81 9.85
C LYS A 170 13.02 -2.24 9.27
N SER A 171 12.52 -1.53 8.27
CA SER A 171 11.24 -1.83 7.63
C SER A 171 11.37 -2.49 6.26
N ALA A 172 12.60 -2.73 5.80
CA ALA A 172 12.88 -3.31 4.49
C ALA A 172 12.50 -4.81 4.45
N LYS A 173 11.83 -5.19 3.36
CA LYS A 173 11.42 -6.56 3.06
C LYS A 173 11.72 -6.86 1.60
N LEU A 174 12.54 -7.88 1.36
CA LEU A 174 12.90 -8.35 0.03
C LEU A 174 12.07 -9.58 -0.36
N ARG A 175 11.51 -9.56 -1.58
CA ARG A 175 10.88 -10.71 -2.24
C ARG A 175 11.51 -10.97 -3.60
N ILE A 176 11.58 -12.24 -3.98
CA ILE A 176 12.23 -12.68 -5.23
C ILE A 176 11.28 -13.57 -6.03
N PHE A 177 11.08 -13.24 -7.30
CA PHE A 177 10.37 -14.05 -8.28
C PHE A 177 11.34 -14.53 -9.35
N GLU A 178 11.21 -15.79 -9.77
CA GLU A 178 11.97 -16.37 -10.87
C GLU A 178 11.01 -16.70 -12.02
N ARG A 179 11.31 -16.16 -13.20
CA ARG A 179 10.62 -16.51 -14.44
C ARG A 179 10.97 -17.95 -14.78
N LYS A 180 9.95 -18.73 -15.11
CA LYS A 180 10.12 -20.02 -15.78
C LYS A 180 9.22 -20.06 -16.99
N GLU A 181 9.74 -20.49 -18.12
CA GLU A 181 8.88 -20.93 -19.21
C GLU A 181 8.10 -22.16 -18.73
N VAL A 182 6.77 -22.02 -18.68
CA VAL A 182 5.82 -23.08 -18.31
C VAL A 182 5.06 -23.48 -19.55
#